data_AF-A0AAV5B1C5-F1
#
_entry.id   AF-A0AAV5B1C5-F1
#
_cell.length_a   1.000
_cell.length_b   1.000
_cell.length_c   1.000
_cell.angle_alpha   90.00
_cell.angle_beta   90.00
_cell.angle_gamma   90.00
#
_symmetry.space_group_name_H-M   'P 1'
#
loop_
_entity.id
_entity.type
_entity.pdbx_description
1 polymer ?
#
loop_
_entity_poly.entity_id
_entity_poly.type
_entity_poly.pdbx_seq_one_letter_code
_entity_poly.pdbx_strand_id
1 'polypeptide(L)'
;MAGIRITLLETGQESVARLWVNKPEPKEEKEPDYLIHFRRPQNYEGEFGFDWMRDEYIEIIDSNVPVCKTPEILEKQYKIRNFHNQKYYVPWLALLPFSTEYKYGSSINKDGANLNLELQELTDLKDDGTKIVFKIDGKYNDAVKITPASIELSEFLNQKTEVRNISNEDISYRVLKNKVNIKCLGVLEENVSIKVIATKNGKEQQVGELMLFKTSKIPKAKIILVKVITNDKPFSLPNDFEYALKYKSFNQALTRVEVIARNQVLDLRNRKEKTVVDFLYDLKMNRLEKKEVLENIIDFYEAFNGKTSSNYIYLFYHNNEVSEINRGRGIKSKGFTNRNRIILNLGGLNTHTIIHEIGHALGLKHPFEEYENIPLFEKGTTDNYMDYEHTGYSTGNPHKGKMFSLFKWQWDEIHKNKNNILKFDYDDNYKSFWDIF
;
A
#
# COMPACT_ATOMS: atom_id res chain seq x y z
N MET A 1 -42.43 -39.35 -20.66
CA MET A 1 -42.92 -40.74 -20.62
C MET A 1 -43.55 -41.05 -21.96
N ALA A 2 -43.14 -42.14 -22.61
CA ALA A 2 -43.83 -42.69 -23.77
C ALA A 2 -44.38 -44.07 -23.36
N GLY A 3 -45.69 -44.27 -23.51
CA GLY A 3 -46.34 -45.56 -23.26
C GLY A 3 -46.47 -46.31 -24.57
N ILE A 4 -46.05 -47.58 -24.59
CA ILE A 4 -46.29 -48.46 -25.74
C ILE A 4 -47.43 -49.40 -25.35
N ARG A 5 -48.51 -49.37 -26.13
CA ARG A 5 -49.63 -50.29 -26.01
C ARG A 5 -49.34 -51.50 -26.90
N ILE A 6 -49.36 -52.69 -26.31
CA ILE A 6 -49.18 -53.94 -27.03
C ILE A 6 -50.47 -54.73 -26.90
N THR A 7 -51.04 -55.12 -28.03
CA THR A 7 -52.27 -55.92 -28.09
C THR A 7 -51.96 -57.27 -28.73
N LEU A 8 -52.29 -58.35 -28.04
CA LEU A 8 -52.15 -59.71 -28.57
C LEU A 8 -53.30 -59.99 -29.54
N LEU A 9 -52.97 -60.23 -30.80
CA LEU A 9 -53.94 -60.37 -31.90
C LEU A 9 -54.90 -61.56 -31.73
N GLU A 10 -54.46 -62.64 -31.08
CA GLU A 10 -55.25 -63.88 -30.94
C GLU A 10 -56.25 -63.84 -29.78
N THR A 11 -55.97 -63.07 -28.72
CA THR A 11 -56.76 -63.05 -27.49
C THR A 11 -57.38 -61.68 -27.18
N GLY A 12 -57.02 -60.63 -27.91
CA GLY A 12 -57.47 -59.26 -27.67
C GLY A 12 -56.95 -58.64 -26.37
N GLN A 13 -56.04 -59.31 -25.67
CA GLN A 13 -55.49 -58.83 -24.41
C GLN A 13 -54.53 -57.66 -24.65
N GLU A 14 -54.76 -56.54 -23.96
CA GLU A 14 -53.87 -55.39 -23.96
C GLU A 14 -52.93 -55.41 -22.76
N SER A 15 -51.66 -55.09 -22.98
CA SER A 15 -50.71 -54.75 -21.94
C SER A 15 -50.05 -53.41 -22.23
N VAL A 16 -49.86 -52.62 -21.18
CA VAL A 16 -49.22 -51.30 -21.27
C VAL A 16 -47.82 -51.40 -20.69
N ALA A 17 -46.81 -51.35 -21.56
CA ALA A 17 -45.43 -51.24 -21.14
C ALA A 17 -45.07 -49.76 -20.96
N ARG A 18 -44.60 -49.40 -19.77
CA ARG A 18 -44.09 -48.05 -19.47
C ARG A 18 -42.57 -48.06 -19.58
N LEU A 19 -42.03 -47.34 -20.56
CA LEU A 19 -40.59 -47.19 -20.72
C LEU A 19 -40.11 -46.03 -19.83
N TRP A 20 -39.26 -46.34 -18.84
CA TRP A 20 -38.56 -45.34 -18.05
C TRP A 20 -37.23 -45.03 -18.73
N VAL A 21 -37.14 -43.90 -19.41
CA VAL A 21 -35.85 -43.37 -19.86
C VAL A 21 -35.25 -42.64 -18.67
N ASN A 22 -34.29 -43.27 -17.99
CA ASN A 22 -33.43 -42.58 -17.03
C ASN A 22 -32.63 -41.53 -17.81
N LYS A 23 -33.10 -40.27 -17.79
CA LYS A 23 -32.18 -39.16 -18.04
C LYS A 23 -31.23 -39.14 -16.84
N PRO A 24 -29.90 -39.23 -17.04
CA PRO A 24 -28.99 -38.97 -15.93
C PRO A 24 -29.37 -37.60 -15.36
N GLU A 25 -29.56 -37.52 -14.05
CA GLU A 25 -29.64 -36.23 -13.37
C GLU A 25 -28.43 -35.40 -13.83
N PRO A 26 -28.59 -34.10 -14.13
CA PRO A 26 -27.44 -33.26 -14.41
C PRO A 26 -26.54 -33.38 -13.17
N LYS A 27 -25.36 -33.99 -13.33
CA LYS A 27 -24.34 -33.99 -12.28
C LYS A 27 -24.24 -32.54 -11.80
N GLU A 28 -24.55 -32.29 -10.53
CA GLU A 28 -24.20 -31.02 -9.91
C GLU A 28 -22.71 -30.81 -10.20
N GLU A 29 -22.41 -29.90 -11.12
CA GLU A 29 -21.03 -29.54 -11.40
C GLU A 29 -20.50 -28.93 -10.12
N LYS A 30 -19.50 -29.62 -9.56
CA LYS A 30 -18.80 -29.22 -8.35
C LYS A 30 -18.40 -27.75 -8.47
N GLU A 31 -18.71 -26.97 -7.42
CA GLU A 31 -18.25 -25.58 -7.34
C GLU A 31 -16.72 -25.53 -7.49
N PRO A 32 -16.15 -24.43 -8.02
CA PRO A 32 -14.70 -24.28 -8.13
C PRO A 32 -14.04 -24.41 -6.76
N ASP A 33 -13.14 -25.37 -6.60
CA ASP A 33 -12.48 -25.60 -5.30
C ASP A 33 -11.18 -24.79 -5.18
N TYR A 34 -11.22 -23.49 -5.47
CA TYR A 34 -10.04 -22.61 -5.40
C TYR A 34 -10.39 -21.14 -5.20
N LEU A 35 -9.41 -20.38 -4.70
CA LEU A 35 -9.48 -18.93 -4.58
C LEU A 35 -8.38 -18.27 -5.42
N ILE A 36 -8.68 -17.11 -5.99
CA ILE A 36 -7.72 -16.29 -6.74
C ILE A 36 -7.40 -15.04 -5.94
N HIS A 37 -6.11 -14.86 -5.66
CA HIS A 37 -5.57 -13.74 -4.91
C HIS A 37 -4.65 -12.89 -5.78
N PHE A 38 -4.77 -11.57 -5.64
CA PHE A 38 -3.79 -10.65 -6.20
C PHE A 38 -2.62 -10.49 -5.24
N ARG A 39 -1.40 -10.47 -5.76
CA ARG A 39 -0.16 -10.31 -4.97
C ARG A 39 0.77 -9.31 -5.65
N ARG A 40 1.62 -8.65 -4.85
CA ARG A 40 2.68 -7.80 -5.39
C ARG A 40 3.70 -8.61 -6.17
N PRO A 41 4.34 -7.99 -7.19
CA PRO A 41 5.49 -8.58 -7.82
C PRO A 41 6.71 -8.55 -6.88
N GLN A 42 7.67 -9.45 -7.10
CA GLN A 42 8.86 -9.58 -6.25
C GLN A 42 9.76 -8.33 -6.28
N ASN A 43 9.72 -7.57 -7.38
CA ASN A 43 10.48 -6.35 -7.60
C ASN A 43 9.68 -5.07 -7.28
N TYR A 44 8.64 -5.17 -6.45
CA TYR A 44 7.88 -4.01 -6.00
C TYR A 44 8.75 -3.06 -5.17
N GLU A 45 8.72 -1.78 -5.51
CA GLU A 45 9.50 -0.71 -4.89
C GLU A 45 8.64 0.51 -4.51
N GLY A 46 7.32 0.32 -4.38
CA GLY A 46 6.39 1.39 -4.00
C GLY A 46 5.79 2.17 -5.16
N GLU A 47 5.89 1.65 -6.39
CA GLU A 47 5.50 2.34 -7.63
C GLU A 47 3.99 2.58 -7.78
N PHE A 48 3.16 1.79 -7.11
CA PHE A 48 1.70 1.96 -6.98
C PHE A 48 1.27 1.49 -5.60
N GLY A 49 0.10 1.90 -5.11
CA GLY A 49 -0.36 1.44 -3.80
C GLY A 49 -0.94 0.06 -3.88
N PHE A 50 -0.42 -0.89 -3.12
CA PHE A 50 -1.02 -2.21 -2.99
C PHE A 50 -0.89 -2.73 -1.57
N ASP A 51 -2.02 -3.13 -0.98
CA ASP A 51 -2.07 -3.66 0.38
C ASP A 51 -3.03 -4.86 0.44
N TRP A 52 -2.64 -5.90 1.16
CA TRP A 52 -3.43 -7.10 1.36
C TRP A 52 -3.14 -7.67 2.75
N MET A 53 -4.10 -8.42 3.28
CA MET A 53 -3.87 -9.17 4.50
C MET A 53 -2.83 -10.25 4.22
N ARG A 54 -1.65 -10.12 4.83
CA ARG A 54 -0.59 -11.11 4.73
C ARG A 54 -0.78 -12.18 5.79
N ASP A 55 -0.45 -13.41 5.44
CA ASP A 55 -0.62 -14.52 6.36
C ASP A 55 0.27 -14.33 7.60
N GLU A 56 1.51 -13.83 7.43
CA GLU A 56 2.43 -13.57 8.55
C GLU A 56 1.95 -12.48 9.52
N TYR A 57 0.95 -11.68 9.15
CA TYR A 57 0.39 -10.68 10.03
C TYR A 57 -0.57 -11.29 11.04
N ILE A 58 -1.34 -12.29 10.62
CA ILE A 58 -2.43 -12.85 11.43
C ILE A 58 -2.11 -14.24 11.98
N GLU A 59 -1.24 -14.99 11.30
CA GLU A 59 -0.98 -16.40 11.58
C GLU A 59 0.50 -16.67 11.94
N ILE A 60 0.72 -17.79 12.63
CA ILE A 60 2.05 -18.31 12.93
C ILE A 60 2.60 -18.99 11.67
N ILE A 61 3.67 -18.44 11.12
CA ILE A 61 4.44 -19.07 10.04
C ILE A 61 5.75 -19.61 10.64
N ASP A 62 6.02 -20.90 10.43
CA ASP A 62 7.29 -21.55 10.76
C ASP A 62 7.80 -21.30 12.20
N SER A 63 6.93 -21.52 13.20
CA SER A 63 7.21 -21.36 14.64
C SER A 63 7.45 -19.93 15.16
N ASN A 64 7.16 -18.89 14.37
CA ASN A 64 7.25 -17.49 14.80
C ASN A 64 5.91 -16.95 15.35
N VAL A 65 5.98 -15.94 16.22
CA VAL A 65 4.79 -15.17 16.65
C VAL A 65 4.27 -14.36 15.45
N PRO A 66 2.94 -14.22 15.26
CA PRO A 66 2.39 -13.33 14.24
C PRO A 66 2.97 -11.92 14.38
N VAL A 67 3.21 -11.27 13.25
CA VAL A 67 3.80 -9.93 13.21
C VAL A 67 2.85 -8.88 13.79
N CYS A 68 1.53 -9.06 13.65
CA CYS A 68 0.52 -8.22 14.30
C CYS A 68 0.16 -8.77 15.69
N LYS A 69 0.23 -7.90 16.70
CA LYS A 69 -0.20 -8.19 18.08
C LYS A 69 -1.70 -8.04 18.30
N THR A 70 -2.42 -7.47 17.32
CA THR A 70 -3.85 -7.16 17.40
C THR A 70 -4.60 -7.54 16.11
N PRO A 71 -4.60 -8.84 15.74
CA PRO A 71 -5.20 -9.32 14.49
C PRO A 71 -6.68 -8.90 14.35
N GLU A 72 -7.43 -8.90 15.46
CA GLU A 72 -8.84 -8.47 15.53
C GLU A 72 -9.07 -7.01 15.07
N ILE A 73 -8.10 -6.13 15.31
CA ILE A 73 -8.14 -4.72 14.87
C ILE A 73 -7.73 -4.63 13.41
N LEU A 74 -6.77 -5.44 12.99
CA LEU A 74 -6.31 -5.52 11.60
C LEU A 74 -7.41 -6.03 10.67
N GLU A 75 -8.14 -7.08 11.04
CA GLU A 75 -9.25 -7.64 10.24
C GLU A 75 -10.29 -6.56 9.90
N LYS A 76 -10.59 -5.66 10.85
CA LYS A 76 -11.55 -4.55 10.65
C LYS A 76 -11.11 -3.52 9.60
N GLN A 77 -9.84 -3.48 9.23
CA GLN A 77 -9.33 -2.57 8.19
C GLN A 77 -9.62 -3.07 6.76
N TYR A 78 -9.99 -4.34 6.63
CA TYR A 78 -10.21 -4.99 5.34
C TYR A 78 -11.68 -5.35 5.12
N LYS A 79 -12.08 -5.32 3.85
CA LYS A 79 -13.36 -5.91 3.44
C LYS A 79 -13.19 -7.43 3.43
N ILE A 80 -14.06 -8.13 4.13
CA ILE A 80 -14.07 -9.59 4.20
C ILE A 80 -15.20 -10.13 3.33
N ARG A 81 -14.89 -11.16 2.54
CA ARG A 81 -15.85 -12.01 1.82
C ARG A 81 -15.74 -13.42 2.35
N ASN A 82 -16.79 -14.21 2.17
CA ASN A 82 -16.74 -15.64 2.40
C ASN A 82 -16.92 -16.33 1.05
N PHE A 83 -15.90 -17.05 0.62
CA PHE A 83 -15.93 -17.90 -0.57
C PHE A 83 -15.62 -19.31 -0.09
N HIS A 84 -16.48 -20.29 -0.43
CA HIS A 84 -16.27 -21.69 -0.06
C HIS A 84 -16.02 -21.91 1.45
N ASN A 85 -16.78 -21.22 2.30
CA ASN A 85 -16.60 -21.21 3.77
C ASN A 85 -15.23 -20.73 4.26
N GLN A 86 -14.42 -20.10 3.40
CA GLN A 86 -13.16 -19.47 3.77
C GLN A 86 -13.29 -17.94 3.76
N LYS A 87 -12.69 -17.32 4.79
CA LYS A 87 -12.53 -15.86 4.82
C LYS A 87 -11.59 -15.43 3.70
N TYR A 88 -12.03 -14.47 2.90
CA TYR A 88 -11.23 -13.83 1.86
C TYR A 88 -11.10 -12.34 2.18
N TYR A 89 -9.88 -11.90 2.44
CA TYR A 89 -9.55 -10.50 2.68
C TYR A 89 -9.31 -9.82 1.33
N VAL A 90 -10.19 -8.89 0.96
CA VAL A 90 -10.11 -8.20 -0.33
C VAL A 90 -8.90 -7.27 -0.35
N PRO A 91 -7.90 -7.49 -1.24
CA PRO A 91 -6.77 -6.58 -1.40
C PRO A 91 -7.20 -5.23 -1.97
N TRP A 92 -6.34 -4.23 -1.78
CA TRP A 92 -6.52 -2.87 -2.27
C TRP A 92 -5.43 -2.50 -3.28
N LEU A 93 -5.83 -1.78 -4.32
CA LEU A 93 -4.94 -1.18 -5.31
C LEU A 93 -5.27 0.31 -5.47
N ALA A 94 -4.24 1.15 -5.42
CA ALA A 94 -4.31 2.58 -5.62
C ALA A 94 -3.40 2.96 -6.80
N LEU A 95 -3.99 3.59 -7.81
CA LEU A 95 -3.32 4.04 -9.03
C LEU A 95 -3.76 5.46 -9.38
N LEU A 96 -2.79 6.34 -9.63
CA LEU A 96 -3.09 7.66 -10.16
C LEU A 96 -3.63 7.53 -11.60
N PRO A 97 -4.69 8.26 -11.95
CA PRO A 97 -5.28 8.17 -13.28
C PRO A 97 -4.34 8.77 -14.32
N PHE A 98 -4.02 8.03 -15.37
CA PHE A 98 -3.30 8.54 -16.52
C PHE A 98 -4.28 9.16 -17.52
N SER A 99 -4.46 10.48 -17.41
CA SER A 99 -5.37 11.26 -18.24
C SER A 99 -4.79 12.66 -18.44
N THR A 100 -4.95 13.23 -19.63
CA THR A 100 -4.63 14.64 -19.92
C THR A 100 -5.83 15.56 -19.72
N GLU A 101 -7.03 15.00 -19.66
CA GLU A 101 -8.31 15.71 -19.56
C GLU A 101 -8.75 15.91 -18.10
N TYR A 102 -8.26 15.06 -17.19
CA TYR A 102 -8.60 15.14 -15.78
C TYR A 102 -7.64 16.01 -14.98
N LYS A 103 -8.20 16.85 -14.08
CA LYS A 103 -7.41 17.77 -13.24
C LYS A 103 -6.37 17.09 -12.34
N TYR A 104 -6.55 15.81 -12.00
CA TYR A 104 -5.57 15.04 -11.23
C TYR A 104 -4.93 13.92 -12.06
N GLY A 105 -4.99 14.04 -13.39
CA GLY A 105 -4.24 13.19 -14.29
C GLY A 105 -2.75 13.22 -13.99
N SER A 106 -2.08 12.07 -14.11
CA SER A 106 -0.65 11.93 -13.84
C SER A 106 -0.01 10.83 -14.67
N SER A 107 1.23 11.05 -15.11
CA SER A 107 2.04 10.03 -15.77
C SER A 107 2.71 9.05 -14.80
N ILE A 108 2.61 9.26 -13.48
CA ILE A 108 3.24 8.40 -12.44
C ILE A 108 2.87 6.93 -12.60
N ASN A 109 1.61 6.63 -12.91
CA ASN A 109 1.12 5.26 -13.08
C ASN A 109 0.64 4.95 -14.52
N LYS A 110 1.21 5.61 -15.53
CA LYS A 110 0.85 5.39 -16.95
C LYS A 110 0.98 3.93 -17.41
N ASP A 111 1.92 3.20 -16.82
CA ASP A 111 2.20 1.81 -17.14
C ASP A 111 1.33 0.82 -16.34
N GLY A 112 0.53 1.32 -15.39
CA GLY A 112 -0.33 0.52 -14.53
C GLY A 112 0.40 -0.22 -13.42
N ALA A 113 -0.32 -1.12 -12.77
CA ALA A 113 0.23 -2.08 -11.81
C ALA A 113 0.32 -3.46 -12.44
N ASN A 114 1.53 -4.03 -12.47
CA ASN A 114 1.73 -5.43 -12.77
C ASN A 114 1.59 -6.23 -11.47
N LEU A 115 0.63 -7.15 -11.45
CA LEU A 115 0.31 -7.97 -10.29
C LEU A 115 0.54 -9.45 -10.59
N ASN A 116 1.01 -10.14 -9.57
CA ASN A 116 0.99 -11.60 -9.55
C ASN A 116 -0.44 -12.07 -9.26
N LEU A 117 -0.80 -13.24 -9.79
CA LEU A 117 -1.98 -13.97 -9.36
C LEU A 117 -1.54 -15.22 -8.64
N GLU A 118 -2.15 -15.48 -7.50
CA GLU A 118 -1.96 -16.68 -6.71
C GLU A 118 -3.28 -17.45 -6.68
N LEU A 119 -3.24 -18.69 -7.14
CA LEU A 119 -4.34 -19.63 -7.01
C LEU A 119 -4.09 -20.45 -5.76
N GLN A 120 -5.00 -20.38 -4.80
CA GLN A 120 -5.02 -21.23 -3.62
C GLN A 120 -5.92 -22.44 -3.89
N GLU A 121 -5.37 -23.65 -3.80
CA GLU A 121 -6.09 -24.89 -4.02
C GLU A 121 -6.84 -25.27 -2.73
N LEU A 122 -8.16 -25.47 -2.81
CA LEU A 122 -8.97 -25.98 -1.70
C LEU A 122 -9.11 -27.51 -1.75
N THR A 123 -9.05 -28.06 -2.97
CA THR A 123 -8.93 -29.50 -3.24
C THR A 123 -8.09 -29.72 -4.49
N ASP A 124 -7.74 -30.97 -4.81
CA ASP A 124 -7.01 -31.32 -6.03
C ASP A 124 -7.71 -30.79 -7.29
N LEU A 125 -7.02 -29.94 -8.04
CA LEU A 125 -7.54 -29.36 -9.27
C LEU A 125 -7.11 -30.15 -10.51
N LYS A 126 -8.01 -30.17 -11.50
CA LYS A 126 -7.74 -30.71 -12.83
C LYS A 126 -8.12 -29.68 -13.88
N ASP A 127 -7.45 -29.73 -15.01
CA ASP A 127 -7.85 -28.91 -16.15
C ASP A 127 -9.20 -29.39 -16.65
N ASP A 128 -10.17 -28.49 -16.64
CA ASP A 128 -11.54 -28.73 -17.04
C ASP A 128 -12.06 -27.66 -18.00
N GLY A 129 -11.16 -26.84 -18.56
CA GLY A 129 -11.49 -25.73 -19.45
C GLY A 129 -12.12 -24.52 -18.77
N THR A 130 -12.04 -24.41 -17.43
CA THR A 130 -12.53 -23.23 -16.71
C THR A 130 -11.72 -21.99 -17.07
N LYS A 131 -12.44 -20.91 -17.36
CA LYS A 131 -11.88 -19.60 -17.67
C LYS A 131 -12.07 -18.64 -16.50
N ILE A 132 -11.01 -17.94 -16.10
CA ILE A 132 -11.05 -16.94 -15.04
C ILE A 132 -11.15 -15.56 -15.69
N VAL A 133 -12.23 -14.83 -15.40
CA VAL A 133 -12.58 -13.54 -16.04
C VAL A 133 -12.56 -12.43 -15.00
N PHE A 134 -11.93 -11.30 -15.33
CA PHE A 134 -11.92 -10.11 -14.49
C PHE A 134 -13.07 -9.19 -14.91
N LYS A 135 -14.06 -9.01 -14.03
CA LYS A 135 -15.24 -8.18 -14.28
C LYS A 135 -15.23 -6.92 -13.43
N ILE A 136 -15.55 -5.80 -14.06
CA ILE A 136 -15.76 -4.50 -13.43
C ILE A 136 -17.15 -3.99 -13.82
N ASP A 137 -17.71 -3.06 -13.04
CA ASP A 137 -18.94 -2.37 -13.42
C ASP A 137 -18.74 -1.64 -14.76
N GLY A 138 -19.67 -1.83 -15.69
CA GLY A 138 -19.58 -1.33 -17.06
C GLY A 138 -19.40 0.18 -17.16
N LYS A 139 -19.86 0.95 -16.15
CA LYS A 139 -19.63 2.41 -16.10
C LYS A 139 -18.16 2.82 -15.98
N TYR A 140 -17.27 1.89 -15.60
CA TYR A 140 -15.84 2.13 -15.46
C TYR A 140 -14.98 1.49 -16.56
N ASN A 141 -15.60 0.91 -17.61
CA ASN A 141 -14.85 0.26 -18.70
C ASN A 141 -13.88 1.19 -19.43
N ASP A 142 -14.21 2.49 -19.54
CA ASP A 142 -13.32 3.49 -20.16
C ASP A 142 -12.26 4.01 -19.17
N ALA A 143 -12.53 3.92 -17.86
CA ALA A 143 -11.67 4.43 -16.80
C ALA A 143 -10.65 3.39 -16.29
N VAL A 144 -10.92 2.09 -16.48
CA VAL A 144 -10.07 1.00 -15.97
C VAL A 144 -9.84 -0.03 -17.05
N LYS A 145 -8.57 -0.31 -17.33
CA LYS A 145 -8.17 -1.35 -18.28
C LYS A 145 -7.45 -2.48 -17.57
N ILE A 146 -7.92 -3.70 -17.78
CA ILE A 146 -7.35 -4.93 -17.21
C ILE A 146 -6.81 -5.78 -18.35
N THR A 147 -5.53 -6.15 -18.30
CA THR A 147 -4.88 -6.95 -19.36
C THR A 147 -4.12 -8.12 -18.75
N PRO A 148 -4.39 -9.37 -19.16
CA PRO A 148 -5.50 -9.78 -20.02
C PRO A 148 -6.86 -9.66 -19.30
N ALA A 149 -7.96 -9.61 -20.05
CA ALA A 149 -9.31 -9.57 -19.48
C ALA A 149 -9.74 -10.92 -18.86
N SER A 150 -9.04 -11.99 -19.22
CA SER A 150 -9.28 -13.35 -18.73
C SER A 150 -8.06 -14.23 -18.92
N ILE A 151 -7.98 -15.33 -18.17
CA ILE A 151 -6.94 -16.35 -18.24
C ILE A 151 -7.57 -17.74 -18.13
N GLU A 152 -6.87 -18.77 -18.59
CA GLU A 152 -7.35 -20.15 -18.46
C GLU A 152 -6.83 -20.79 -17.16
N LEU A 153 -7.63 -21.65 -16.52
CA LEU A 153 -7.21 -22.38 -15.31
C LEU A 153 -5.95 -23.21 -15.56
N SER A 154 -5.83 -23.80 -16.75
CA SER A 154 -4.67 -24.58 -17.19
C SER A 154 -3.34 -23.81 -17.09
N GLU A 155 -3.36 -22.48 -17.20
CA GLU A 155 -2.16 -21.65 -17.03
C GLU A 155 -1.56 -21.80 -15.62
N PHE A 156 -2.40 -21.86 -14.59
CA PHE A 156 -1.96 -22.14 -13.22
C PHE A 156 -1.50 -23.58 -13.08
N LEU A 157 -2.23 -24.55 -13.64
CA LEU A 157 -1.91 -25.96 -13.53
C LEU A 157 -0.57 -26.33 -14.18
N ASN A 158 -0.10 -25.51 -15.13
CA ASN A 158 1.23 -25.60 -15.71
C ASN A 158 2.35 -25.03 -14.82
N GLN A 159 2.02 -24.32 -13.74
CA GLN A 159 2.98 -23.85 -12.75
C GLN A 159 3.25 -24.92 -11.70
N LYS A 160 4.42 -24.83 -11.06
CA LYS A 160 4.77 -25.68 -9.92
C LYS A 160 3.84 -25.38 -8.74
N THR A 161 3.34 -26.42 -8.07
CA THR A 161 2.66 -26.30 -6.78
C THR A 161 3.68 -25.94 -5.70
N GLU A 162 3.38 -24.88 -4.96
CA GLU A 162 4.08 -24.45 -3.76
C GLU A 162 3.19 -24.74 -2.54
N VAL A 163 3.80 -24.96 -1.39
CA VAL A 163 3.10 -25.22 -0.14
C VAL A 163 3.65 -24.25 0.91
N ARG A 164 2.74 -23.63 1.66
CA ARG A 164 3.07 -22.82 2.83
C ARG A 164 2.34 -23.38 4.03
N ASN A 165 3.04 -23.50 5.16
CA ASN A 165 2.43 -23.92 6.41
C ASN A 165 1.93 -22.70 7.17
N ILE A 166 0.64 -22.66 7.45
CA ILE A 166 -0.03 -21.58 8.16
C ILE A 166 -0.77 -22.21 9.34
N SER A 167 -0.34 -21.92 10.57
CA SER A 167 -0.99 -22.43 11.78
C SER A 167 -1.16 -23.96 11.82
N ASN A 168 -0.15 -24.70 11.34
CA ASN A 168 -0.11 -26.16 11.19
C ASN A 168 -1.01 -26.73 10.08
N GLU A 169 -1.54 -25.90 9.18
CA GLU A 169 -2.24 -26.34 7.98
C GLU A 169 -1.41 -26.05 6.73
N ASP A 170 -1.32 -27.02 5.83
CA ASP A 170 -0.63 -26.87 4.56
C ASP A 170 -1.56 -26.26 3.52
N ILE A 171 -1.25 -25.03 3.10
CA ILE A 171 -1.94 -24.36 2.02
C ILE A 171 -1.16 -24.56 0.72
N SER A 172 -1.77 -25.29 -0.21
CA SER A 172 -1.23 -25.49 -1.56
C SER A 172 -1.63 -24.35 -2.47
N TYR A 173 -0.69 -23.81 -3.23
CA TYR A 173 -0.94 -22.70 -4.14
C TYR A 173 -0.03 -22.71 -5.36
N ARG A 174 -0.43 -21.95 -6.39
CA ARG A 174 0.31 -21.75 -7.64
C ARG A 174 0.33 -20.27 -8.01
N VAL A 175 1.44 -19.80 -8.56
CA VAL A 175 1.63 -18.36 -8.83
C VAL A 175 1.90 -18.09 -10.31
N LEU A 176 1.11 -17.21 -10.91
CA LEU A 176 1.40 -16.57 -12.19
C LEU A 176 2.02 -15.19 -11.95
N LYS A 177 3.32 -15.07 -12.24
CA LYS A 177 4.07 -13.84 -12.00
C LYS A 177 3.77 -12.77 -13.05
N ASN A 178 3.58 -11.52 -12.62
CA ASN A 178 3.30 -10.35 -13.46
C ASN A 178 2.19 -10.59 -14.49
N LYS A 179 1.17 -11.36 -14.11
CA LYS A 179 0.19 -11.89 -15.07
C LYS A 179 -0.86 -10.87 -15.47
N VAL A 180 -1.23 -9.98 -14.56
CA VAL A 180 -2.29 -8.98 -14.78
C VAL A 180 -1.70 -7.59 -14.68
N ASN A 181 -1.92 -6.78 -15.70
CA ASN A 181 -1.69 -5.34 -15.69
C ASN A 181 -3.02 -4.62 -15.52
N ILE A 182 -3.11 -3.73 -14.53
CA ILE A 182 -4.27 -2.88 -14.28
C ILE A 182 -3.87 -1.43 -14.49
N LYS A 183 -4.57 -0.72 -15.38
CA LYS A 183 -4.39 0.72 -15.60
C LYS A 183 -5.62 1.49 -15.17
N CYS A 184 -5.40 2.65 -14.56
CA CYS A 184 -6.42 3.65 -14.30
C CYS A 184 -6.24 4.78 -15.32
N LEU A 185 -7.22 4.97 -16.20
CA LEU A 185 -7.22 5.95 -17.30
C LEU A 185 -8.18 7.11 -17.05
N GLY A 186 -9.02 7.01 -16.00
CA GLY A 186 -10.06 7.99 -15.72
C GLY A 186 -10.41 8.09 -14.23
N VAL A 187 -11.43 8.90 -13.95
CA VAL A 187 -11.85 9.19 -12.58
C VAL A 187 -12.68 8.05 -12.02
N LEU A 188 -12.38 7.65 -10.78
CA LEU A 188 -13.17 6.74 -9.97
C LEU A 188 -13.82 7.54 -8.85
N GLU A 189 -15.12 7.79 -8.95
CA GLU A 189 -15.87 8.57 -7.96
C GLU A 189 -16.01 7.87 -6.61
N GLU A 190 -15.98 6.54 -6.64
CA GLU A 190 -16.05 5.65 -5.48
C GLU A 190 -15.01 4.53 -5.62
N ASN A 191 -14.86 3.72 -4.56
CA ASN A 191 -14.01 2.56 -4.62
C ASN A 191 -14.65 1.50 -5.53
N VAL A 192 -13.88 0.92 -6.45
CA VAL A 192 -14.41 0.05 -7.50
C VAL A 192 -13.93 -1.37 -7.32
N SER A 193 -14.86 -2.33 -7.35
CA SER A 193 -14.55 -3.75 -7.24
C SER A 193 -14.23 -4.35 -8.61
N ILE A 194 -13.08 -5.00 -8.72
CA ILE A 194 -12.77 -5.97 -9.78
C ILE A 194 -13.09 -7.35 -9.22
N LYS A 195 -14.17 -7.95 -9.72
CA LYS A 195 -14.57 -9.31 -9.34
C LYS A 195 -13.84 -10.33 -10.20
N VAL A 196 -13.37 -11.41 -9.59
CA VAL A 196 -12.74 -12.54 -10.30
C VAL A 196 -13.77 -13.66 -10.42
N ILE A 197 -14.17 -13.96 -11.65
CA ILE A 197 -15.26 -14.90 -11.94
C ILE A 197 -14.70 -16.12 -12.68
N ALA A 198 -14.80 -17.30 -12.06
CA ALA A 198 -14.61 -18.58 -12.73
C ALA A 198 -15.83 -18.88 -13.59
N THR A 199 -15.60 -19.14 -14.87
CA THR A 199 -16.64 -19.38 -15.88
C THR A 199 -16.41 -20.72 -16.57
N LYS A 200 -17.42 -21.58 -16.54
CA LYS A 200 -17.40 -22.88 -17.22
C LYS A 200 -18.79 -23.21 -17.74
N ASN A 201 -18.89 -23.60 -19.02
CA ASN A 201 -20.18 -23.98 -19.65
C ASN A 201 -21.32 -22.96 -19.43
N GLY A 202 -21.00 -21.66 -19.33
CA GLY A 202 -21.96 -20.57 -19.07
C GLY A 202 -22.35 -20.38 -17.60
N LYS A 203 -21.84 -21.20 -16.67
CA LYS A 203 -21.97 -20.97 -15.23
C LYS A 203 -20.86 -20.06 -14.74
N GLU A 204 -21.19 -19.19 -13.80
CA GLU A 204 -20.28 -18.19 -13.23
C GLU A 204 -20.25 -18.31 -11.70
N GLN A 205 -19.05 -18.27 -11.13
CA GLN A 205 -18.84 -18.22 -9.69
C GLN A 205 -17.71 -17.26 -9.35
N GLN A 206 -17.92 -16.43 -8.32
CA GLN A 206 -16.88 -15.51 -7.86
C GLN A 206 -15.87 -16.25 -6.98
N VAL A 207 -14.60 -16.18 -7.35
CA VAL A 207 -13.47 -16.86 -6.67
C VAL A 207 -12.42 -15.88 -6.12
N GLY A 208 -12.67 -14.58 -6.26
CA GLY A 208 -11.77 -13.53 -5.77
C GLY A 208 -12.33 -12.13 -5.99
N GLU A 209 -11.66 -11.14 -5.43
CA GLU A 209 -12.03 -9.73 -5.56
C GLU A 209 -10.79 -8.84 -5.35
N LEU A 210 -10.70 -7.71 -6.05
CA LEU A 210 -9.71 -6.65 -5.81
C LEU A 210 -10.45 -5.32 -5.71
N MET A 211 -10.07 -4.48 -4.76
CA MET A 211 -10.67 -3.16 -4.59
C MET A 211 -9.75 -2.06 -5.13
N LEU A 212 -10.22 -1.30 -6.12
CA LEU A 212 -9.58 -0.07 -6.56
C LEU A 212 -9.97 1.09 -5.66
N PHE A 213 -8.98 1.85 -5.20
CA PHE A 213 -9.19 3.04 -4.41
C PHE A 213 -9.68 4.20 -5.29
N LYS A 214 -10.67 4.96 -4.82
CA LYS A 214 -11.26 6.09 -5.55
C LYS A 214 -10.21 7.17 -5.90
N THR A 215 -10.36 7.80 -7.06
CA THR A 215 -9.40 8.80 -7.58
C THR A 215 -10.01 10.20 -7.73
N SER A 216 -11.27 10.39 -7.34
CA SER A 216 -11.99 11.67 -7.44
C SER A 216 -11.41 12.82 -6.62
N LYS A 217 -10.54 12.52 -5.64
CA LYS A 217 -9.87 13.50 -4.79
C LYS A 217 -8.46 13.04 -4.43
N ILE A 218 -7.47 13.74 -4.97
CA ILE A 218 -6.04 13.44 -4.78
C ILE A 218 -5.41 14.62 -4.02
N PRO A 219 -5.03 14.46 -2.74
CA PRO A 219 -4.38 15.52 -1.97
C PRO A 219 -2.96 15.80 -2.48
N LYS A 220 -2.57 17.09 -2.46
CA LYS A 220 -1.21 17.55 -2.75
C LYS A 220 -0.58 18.22 -1.52
N ALA A 221 0.51 17.65 -1.02
CA ALA A 221 1.37 18.21 0.00
C ALA A 221 2.58 18.90 -0.63
N LYS A 222 2.86 20.13 -0.19
CA LYS A 222 3.92 20.97 -0.75
C LYS A 222 5.03 21.15 0.29
N ILE A 223 6.27 20.89 -0.12
CA ILE A 223 7.45 20.98 0.74
C ILE A 223 8.24 22.25 0.42
N ILE A 224 8.62 22.97 1.47
CA ILE A 224 9.65 24.01 1.48
C ILE A 224 10.90 23.41 2.11
N LEU A 225 11.97 23.24 1.34
CA LEU A 225 13.26 22.79 1.86
C LEU A 225 14.05 23.98 2.39
N VAL A 226 14.54 23.89 3.62
CA VAL A 226 15.35 24.92 4.26
C VAL A 226 16.70 24.34 4.67
N LYS A 227 17.77 24.78 3.99
CA LYS A 227 19.13 24.42 4.37
C LYS A 227 19.58 25.24 5.57
N VAL A 228 19.86 24.59 6.69
CA VAL A 228 20.31 25.27 7.92
C VAL A 228 21.82 25.14 8.06
N ILE A 229 22.53 26.26 7.94
CA ILE A 229 24.00 26.30 8.01
C ILE A 229 24.42 26.75 9.40
N THR A 230 25.01 25.83 10.17
CA THR A 230 25.53 26.10 11.53
C THR A 230 27.05 26.06 11.61
N ASN A 231 27.72 25.55 10.57
CA ASN A 231 29.17 25.42 10.47
C ASN A 231 29.60 25.34 8.98
N ASP A 232 30.90 25.35 8.72
CA ASP A 232 31.45 25.36 7.36
C ASP A 232 31.53 23.97 6.70
N LYS A 233 31.16 22.89 7.41
CA LYS A 233 31.25 21.54 6.84
C LYS A 233 30.19 21.36 5.75
N PRO A 234 30.56 20.84 4.56
CA PRO A 234 29.61 20.63 3.48
C PRO A 234 28.65 19.48 3.80
N PHE A 235 27.42 19.57 3.29
CA PHE A 235 26.39 18.53 3.35
C PHE A 235 25.31 18.80 2.30
N SER A 236 24.61 17.74 1.93
CA SER A 236 23.49 17.75 0.98
C SER A 236 22.46 16.70 1.37
N LEU A 237 21.25 16.86 0.84
CA LEU A 237 20.27 15.79 0.80
C LEU A 237 20.70 14.75 -0.26
N PRO A 238 20.23 13.50 -0.17
CA PRO A 238 20.46 12.51 -1.22
C PRO A 238 19.82 12.97 -2.54
N ASN A 239 20.30 12.52 -3.70
CA ASN A 239 19.80 13.03 -4.98
C ASN A 239 18.47 12.37 -5.41
N ASP A 240 18.09 11.26 -4.79
CA ASP A 240 16.96 10.41 -5.19
C ASP A 240 15.69 10.63 -4.35
N PHE A 241 15.73 11.39 -3.25
CA PHE A 241 14.54 11.47 -2.37
C PHE A 241 13.33 12.09 -3.05
N GLU A 242 13.50 13.11 -3.91
CA GLU A 242 12.36 13.70 -4.62
C GLU A 242 11.73 12.71 -5.60
N TYR A 243 12.56 11.88 -6.25
CA TYR A 243 12.07 10.78 -7.07
C TYR A 243 11.28 9.78 -6.23
N ALA A 244 11.81 9.41 -5.06
CA ALA A 244 11.12 8.48 -4.16
C ALA A 244 9.80 9.07 -3.59
N LEU A 245 9.74 10.38 -3.35
CA LEU A 245 8.50 11.08 -2.97
C LEU A 245 7.43 10.98 -4.06
N LYS A 246 7.83 11.11 -5.32
CA LYS A 246 6.91 11.09 -6.47
C LYS A 246 6.49 9.66 -6.86
N TYR A 247 7.41 8.70 -6.81
CA TYR A 247 7.22 7.39 -7.45
C TYR A 247 7.32 6.19 -6.52
N LYS A 248 7.71 6.32 -5.24
CA LYS A 248 7.99 5.15 -4.39
C LYS A 248 7.37 5.20 -2.99
N SER A 249 6.57 6.21 -2.67
CA SER A 249 6.06 6.45 -1.32
C SER A 249 4.58 6.82 -1.31
N PHE A 250 4.24 8.10 -1.28
CA PHE A 250 2.87 8.56 -1.02
C PHE A 250 1.94 8.47 -2.24
N ASN A 251 2.49 8.22 -3.44
CA ASN A 251 1.72 7.76 -4.60
C ASN A 251 0.90 6.51 -4.27
N GLN A 252 1.37 5.67 -3.34
CA GLN A 252 0.63 4.51 -2.85
C GLN A 252 -0.69 4.87 -2.16
N ALA A 253 -0.74 6.04 -1.54
CA ALA A 253 -1.92 6.58 -0.89
C ALA A 253 -2.67 7.57 -1.79
N LEU A 254 -2.45 7.58 -3.12
CA LEU A 254 -2.96 8.62 -4.03
C LEU A 254 -2.72 10.05 -3.50
N THR A 255 -1.56 10.29 -2.92
CA THR A 255 -1.18 11.58 -2.35
C THR A 255 0.07 12.07 -3.06
N ARG A 256 0.02 13.28 -3.60
CA ARG A 256 1.18 13.89 -4.26
C ARG A 256 1.99 14.67 -3.24
N VAL A 257 3.28 14.39 -3.15
CA VAL A 257 4.20 15.11 -2.27
C VAL A 257 5.33 15.69 -3.10
N GLU A 258 5.44 17.02 -3.11
CA GLU A 258 6.34 17.71 -4.04
C GLU A 258 7.12 18.83 -3.34
N VAL A 259 8.41 18.92 -3.68
CA VAL A 259 9.24 20.07 -3.31
C VAL A 259 8.97 21.23 -4.26
N ILE A 260 8.40 22.31 -3.71
CA ILE A 260 8.07 23.52 -4.47
C ILE A 260 9.09 24.64 -4.29
N ALA A 261 9.93 24.60 -3.24
CA ALA A 261 10.99 25.58 -3.00
C ALA A 261 12.26 24.92 -2.46
N ARG A 262 13.40 25.17 -3.14
CA ARG A 262 14.72 24.58 -2.85
C ARG A 262 15.78 25.59 -2.39
N ASN A 263 15.53 26.88 -2.61
CA ASN A 263 16.53 27.93 -2.44
C ASN A 263 16.50 28.61 -1.05
N GLN A 264 15.74 28.07 -0.09
CA GLN A 264 15.68 28.66 1.24
C GLN A 264 16.92 28.25 2.05
N VAL A 265 17.64 29.25 2.54
CA VAL A 265 18.84 29.06 3.36
C VAL A 265 18.71 29.87 4.64
N LEU A 266 18.93 29.21 5.77
CA LEU A 266 19.07 29.82 7.09
C LEU A 266 20.53 29.68 7.51
N ASP A 267 21.32 30.74 7.35
CA ASP A 267 22.74 30.77 7.76
C ASP A 267 22.89 31.43 9.13
N LEU A 268 23.37 30.63 10.09
CA LEU A 268 23.55 31.03 11.48
C LEU A 268 25.00 31.34 11.84
N ARG A 269 25.99 30.99 11.01
CA ARG A 269 27.43 30.99 11.37
C ARG A 269 27.98 32.34 11.86
N ASN A 270 27.48 33.44 11.27
CA ASN A 270 27.99 34.79 11.52
C ASN A 270 26.98 35.68 12.28
N ARG A 271 25.93 35.07 12.83
CA ARG A 271 24.92 35.77 13.63
C ARG A 271 25.52 36.18 14.98
N LYS A 272 25.18 37.38 15.46
CA LYS A 272 25.72 37.98 16.70
C LYS A 272 24.68 38.05 17.81
N GLU A 273 23.43 37.76 17.49
CA GLU A 273 22.31 37.66 18.41
C GLU A 273 22.64 36.62 19.48
N LYS A 274 22.58 37.02 20.77
CA LYS A 274 22.97 36.16 21.90
C LYS A 274 22.29 34.78 21.85
N THR A 275 21.00 34.76 21.51
CA THR A 275 20.21 33.52 21.37
C THR A 275 20.78 32.57 20.32
N VAL A 276 21.24 33.08 19.19
CA VAL A 276 21.86 32.26 18.13
C VAL A 276 23.24 31.77 18.56
N VAL A 277 24.04 32.64 19.19
CA VAL A 277 25.38 32.28 19.68
C VAL A 277 25.30 31.16 20.73
N ASP A 278 24.41 31.30 21.71
CA ASP A 278 24.19 30.30 22.76
C ASP A 278 23.70 28.98 22.15
N PHE A 279 22.72 29.04 21.23
CA PHE A 279 22.22 27.86 20.51
C PHE A 279 23.34 27.11 19.76
N LEU A 280 24.18 27.81 19.00
CA LEU A 280 25.27 27.19 18.26
C LEU A 280 26.30 26.54 19.19
N TYR A 281 26.56 27.15 20.34
CA TYR A 281 27.43 26.58 21.37
C TYR A 281 26.84 25.29 21.97
N ASP A 282 25.58 25.32 22.40
CA ASP A 282 24.93 24.15 23.00
C ASP A 282 24.70 23.02 21.99
N LEU A 283 24.39 23.35 20.73
CA LEU A 283 24.31 22.39 19.64
C LEU A 283 25.66 21.69 19.42
N LYS A 284 26.77 22.43 19.40
CA LYS A 284 28.12 21.88 19.26
C LYS A 284 28.50 21.01 20.45
N MET A 285 28.07 21.38 21.65
CA MET A 285 28.30 20.63 22.89
C MET A 285 27.32 19.45 23.07
N ASN A 286 26.40 19.24 22.11
CA ASN A 286 25.34 18.22 22.16
C ASN A 286 24.54 18.27 23.48
N ARG A 287 24.13 19.49 23.86
CA ARG A 287 23.35 19.78 25.08
C ARG A 287 21.86 20.03 24.81
N LEU A 288 21.45 19.96 23.56
CA LEU A 288 20.09 20.22 23.12
C LEU A 288 19.41 18.92 22.73
N GLU A 289 18.17 18.74 23.18
CA GLU A 289 17.29 17.67 22.73
C GLU A 289 16.73 17.98 21.33
N LYS A 290 16.31 16.96 20.57
CA LYS A 290 15.84 17.13 19.18
C LYS A 290 14.68 18.14 19.04
N LYS A 291 13.82 18.22 20.05
CA LYS A 291 12.70 19.16 20.07
C LYS A 291 13.18 20.60 20.22
N GLU A 292 14.14 20.84 21.12
CA GLU A 292 14.73 22.17 21.33
C GLU A 292 15.47 22.63 20.07
N VAL A 293 16.16 21.72 19.38
CA VAL A 293 16.80 22.01 18.08
C VAL A 293 15.78 22.48 17.05
N LEU A 294 14.67 21.74 16.89
CA LEU A 294 13.61 22.12 15.95
C LEU A 294 12.98 23.47 16.31
N GLU A 295 12.64 23.68 17.58
CA GLU A 295 11.99 24.91 18.06
C GLU A 295 12.88 26.14 17.83
N ASN A 296 14.16 26.09 18.20
CA ASN A 296 15.10 27.18 17.96
C ASN A 296 15.27 27.47 16.46
N ILE A 297 15.39 26.43 15.62
CA ILE A 297 15.54 26.61 14.17
C ILE A 297 14.29 27.27 13.57
N ILE A 298 13.09 26.89 14.02
CA ILE A 298 11.85 27.54 13.59
C ILE A 298 11.87 29.01 13.99
N ASP A 299 12.18 29.33 15.25
CA ASP A 299 12.21 30.70 15.74
C ASP A 299 13.20 31.57 14.95
N PHE A 300 14.40 31.05 14.66
CA PHE A 300 15.38 31.76 13.84
C PHE A 300 14.93 31.91 12.38
N TYR A 301 14.31 30.88 11.80
CA TYR A 301 13.75 30.98 10.46
C TYR A 301 12.66 32.05 10.39
N GLU A 302 11.76 32.09 11.37
CA GLU A 302 10.68 33.08 11.42
C GLU A 302 11.22 34.51 11.66
N ALA A 303 12.31 34.65 12.41
CA ALA A 303 12.97 35.93 12.64
C ALA A 303 13.72 36.45 11.39
N PHE A 304 14.33 35.58 10.60
CA PHE A 304 15.28 35.99 9.54
C PHE A 304 14.78 35.78 8.10
N ASN A 305 13.87 34.83 7.88
CA ASN A 305 13.43 34.42 6.54
C ASN A 305 11.91 34.55 6.34
N GLY A 306 11.12 34.43 7.41
CA GLY A 306 9.68 34.65 7.41
C GLY A 306 8.88 33.52 8.06
N LYS A 307 7.58 33.76 8.24
CA LYS A 307 6.70 32.86 9.02
C LYS A 307 6.45 31.53 8.33
N THR A 308 6.35 30.46 9.13
CA THR A 308 5.85 29.18 8.65
C THR A 308 4.33 29.22 8.44
N SER A 309 3.81 28.31 7.61
CA SER A 309 2.37 28.21 7.30
C SER A 309 1.96 26.75 7.26
N SER A 310 0.73 26.46 7.71
CA SER A 310 0.15 25.10 7.66
C SER A 310 -0.23 24.64 6.25
N ASN A 311 -0.06 25.47 5.22
CA ASN A 311 -0.22 25.08 3.82
C ASN A 311 0.98 24.29 3.28
N TYR A 312 2.11 24.28 4.01
CA TYR A 312 3.35 23.68 3.55
C TYR A 312 3.97 22.80 4.63
N ILE A 313 4.67 21.75 4.21
CA ILE A 313 5.63 21.05 5.05
C ILE A 313 6.94 21.82 4.98
N TYR A 314 7.46 22.25 6.13
CA TYR A 314 8.79 22.86 6.23
C TYR A 314 9.78 21.78 6.65
N LEU A 315 10.71 21.45 5.76
CA LEU A 315 11.75 20.46 6.02
C LEU A 315 13.09 21.18 6.18
N PHE A 316 13.50 21.33 7.42
CA PHE A 316 14.80 21.86 7.81
C PHE A 316 15.82 20.73 7.81
N TYR A 317 17.03 20.97 7.33
CA TYR A 317 18.09 19.97 7.34
C TYR A 317 19.46 20.59 7.65
N HIS A 318 20.24 19.90 8.46
CA HIS A 318 21.60 20.30 8.86
C HIS A 318 22.53 19.11 9.05
N ASN A 319 23.81 19.38 9.25
CA ASN A 319 24.86 18.36 9.40
C ASN A 319 25.34 18.13 10.84
N ASN A 320 24.61 18.60 11.84
CA ASN A 320 24.94 18.34 13.25
C ASN A 320 24.42 16.96 13.68
N GLU A 321 25.18 16.29 14.54
CA GLU A 321 24.69 15.14 15.30
C GLU A 321 23.85 15.65 16.46
N VAL A 322 22.70 15.01 16.68
CA VAL A 322 21.83 15.27 17.82
C VAL A 322 21.60 13.92 18.47
N SER A 323 21.93 13.79 19.75
CA SER A 323 21.76 12.54 20.51
C SER A 323 20.73 12.71 21.61
N GLU A 324 19.92 11.68 21.82
CA GLU A 324 19.01 11.58 22.96
C GLU A 324 19.54 10.57 23.97
N ILE A 325 19.29 10.80 25.25
CA ILE A 325 19.58 9.80 26.28
C ILE A 325 18.38 8.87 26.39
N ASN A 326 18.54 7.62 25.98
CA ASN A 326 17.53 6.58 26.13
C ASN A 326 18.09 5.45 27.00
N ARG A 327 17.48 5.21 28.17
CA ARG A 327 17.90 4.20 29.16
C ARG A 327 19.41 4.26 29.48
N GLY A 328 19.96 5.47 29.62
CA GLY A 328 21.38 5.70 29.93
C GLY A 328 22.34 5.53 28.75
N ARG A 329 21.84 5.31 27.52
CA ARG A 329 22.66 5.28 26.29
C ARG A 329 22.31 6.46 25.38
N GLY A 330 23.33 7.12 24.83
CA GLY A 330 23.16 8.12 23.79
C GLY A 330 22.76 7.45 22.47
N ILE A 331 21.56 7.75 21.96
CA ILE A 331 21.08 7.30 20.65
C ILE A 331 21.06 8.51 19.72
N LYS A 332 21.73 8.41 18.57
CA LYS A 332 21.72 9.46 17.55
C LYS A 332 20.32 9.55 16.93
N SER A 333 19.71 10.72 17.05
CA SER A 333 18.44 11.05 16.41
C SER A 333 18.68 11.33 14.93
N LYS A 334 17.93 10.65 14.05
CA LYS A 334 18.00 10.88 12.59
C LYS A 334 17.16 12.10 12.17
N GLY A 335 15.99 12.26 12.76
CA GLY A 335 15.07 13.34 12.46
C GLY A 335 13.99 13.48 13.53
N PHE A 336 13.17 14.50 13.36
CA PHE A 336 12.00 14.72 14.21
C PHE A 336 10.96 15.54 13.46
N THR A 337 9.70 15.17 13.66
CA THR A 337 8.56 15.88 13.10
C THR A 337 7.65 16.41 14.20
N ASN A 338 7.35 17.70 14.13
CA ASN A 338 6.32 18.34 14.92
C ASN A 338 5.32 19.03 13.99
N ARG A 339 4.13 18.42 13.86
CA ARG A 339 3.10 18.83 12.90
C ARG A 339 3.68 18.87 11.48
N ASN A 340 3.58 19.98 10.78
CA ASN A 340 4.10 20.18 9.43
C ASN A 340 5.55 20.70 9.40
N ARG A 341 6.29 20.68 10.52
CA ARG A 341 7.70 21.06 10.58
C ARG A 341 8.56 19.84 10.88
N ILE A 342 9.57 19.62 10.04
CA ILE A 342 10.48 18.49 10.09
C ILE A 342 11.90 19.03 10.27
N ILE A 343 12.69 18.42 11.14
CA ILE A 343 14.14 18.59 11.19
C ILE A 343 14.83 17.27 10.83
N LEU A 344 15.83 17.34 9.96
CA LEU A 344 16.74 16.24 9.65
C LEU A 344 18.14 16.55 10.17
N ASN A 345 18.66 15.62 10.96
CA ASN A 345 20.01 15.66 11.53
C ASN A 345 20.99 14.93 10.61
N LEU A 346 22.29 14.97 10.92
CA LEU A 346 23.33 14.34 10.09
C LEU A 346 23.02 12.86 9.77
N GLY A 347 22.59 12.09 10.77
CA GLY A 347 22.27 10.67 10.61
C GLY A 347 20.98 10.39 9.80
N GLY A 348 20.17 11.41 9.54
CA GLY A 348 18.90 11.32 8.82
C GLY A 348 18.89 11.93 7.44
N LEU A 349 20.04 12.37 6.91
CA LEU A 349 20.18 12.87 5.54
C LEU A 349 20.16 11.71 4.51
N ASN A 350 19.11 10.89 4.56
CA ASN A 350 18.87 9.74 3.67
C ASN A 350 17.39 9.66 3.27
N THR A 351 17.11 9.04 2.12
CA THR A 351 15.78 9.00 1.51
C THR A 351 14.71 8.37 2.42
N HIS A 352 15.03 7.28 3.11
CA HIS A 352 14.08 6.58 3.98
C HIS A 352 13.65 7.46 5.15
N THR A 353 14.60 8.10 5.85
CA THR A 353 14.27 9.03 6.96
C THR A 353 13.45 10.22 6.47
N ILE A 354 13.79 10.80 5.30
CA ILE A 354 13.00 11.90 4.73
C ILE A 354 11.54 11.50 4.55
N ILE A 355 11.29 10.32 3.94
CA ILE A 355 9.93 9.82 3.71
C ILE A 355 9.23 9.53 5.04
N HIS A 356 9.91 8.91 6.00
CA HIS A 356 9.38 8.59 7.33
C HIS A 356 8.88 9.84 8.07
N GLU A 357 9.71 10.89 8.14
CA GLU A 357 9.36 12.15 8.78
C GLU A 357 8.22 12.88 8.04
N ILE A 358 8.20 12.83 6.71
CA ILE A 358 7.07 13.35 5.93
C ILE A 358 5.79 12.55 6.24
N GLY A 359 5.89 11.24 6.46
CA GLY A 359 4.77 10.41 6.90
C GLY A 359 4.15 10.95 8.19
N HIS A 360 4.97 11.29 9.19
CA HIS A 360 4.48 11.95 10.41
C HIS A 360 3.82 13.31 10.12
N ALA A 361 4.38 14.11 9.21
CA ALA A 361 3.79 15.40 8.84
C ALA A 361 2.44 15.26 8.14
N LEU A 362 2.20 14.12 7.49
CA LEU A 362 0.92 13.72 6.90
C LEU A 362 -0.03 13.04 7.92
N GLY A 363 0.37 12.96 9.19
CA GLY A 363 -0.44 12.41 10.28
C GLY A 363 -0.26 10.91 10.50
N LEU A 364 0.70 10.27 9.84
CA LEU A 364 0.97 8.85 10.04
C LEU A 364 1.63 8.60 11.39
N LYS A 365 1.25 7.48 11.98
CA LYS A 365 1.76 6.96 13.24
C LYS A 365 2.60 5.71 12.99
N HIS A 366 3.48 5.41 13.93
CA HIS A 366 4.21 4.16 13.93
C HIS A 366 3.23 2.97 14.07
N PRO A 367 3.44 1.87 13.32
CA PRO A 367 2.61 0.67 13.44
C PRO A 367 2.91 -0.13 14.71
N PHE A 368 4.02 0.14 15.40
CA PHE A 368 4.47 -0.58 16.59
C PHE A 368 4.17 0.16 17.92
N GLU A 369 3.41 1.25 17.85
CA GLU A 369 2.97 2.01 19.02
C GLU A 369 1.46 1.81 19.24
N GLU A 370 1.05 1.78 20.51
CA GLU A 370 -0.34 1.55 20.87
C GLU A 370 -1.20 2.79 20.59
N TYR A 371 -2.21 2.60 19.75
CA TYR A 371 -3.22 3.61 19.45
C TYR A 371 -4.60 2.97 19.32
N GLU A 372 -5.62 3.72 19.69
CA GLU A 372 -7.01 3.27 19.55
C GLU A 372 -7.34 3.00 18.07
N ASN A 373 -7.89 1.81 17.79
CA ASN A 373 -8.34 1.37 16.46
C ASN A 373 -7.25 1.34 15.37
N ILE A 374 -5.96 1.34 15.73
CA ILE A 374 -4.84 1.12 14.81
C ILE A 374 -4.21 -0.24 15.16
N PRO A 375 -3.95 -1.11 14.16
CA PRO A 375 -3.29 -2.38 14.43
C PRO A 375 -1.86 -2.17 14.95
N LEU A 376 -1.55 -2.84 16.05
CA LEU A 376 -0.23 -2.88 16.68
C LEU A 376 0.61 -4.03 16.10
N PHE A 377 1.80 -3.71 15.59
CA PHE A 377 2.78 -4.65 15.04
C PHE A 377 4.03 -4.75 15.91
N GLU A 378 4.78 -5.83 15.76
CA GLU A 378 6.12 -5.94 16.34
C GLU A 378 7.07 -4.94 15.67
N LYS A 379 7.84 -4.21 16.47
CA LYS A 379 8.74 -3.18 15.97
C LYS A 379 9.82 -3.78 15.08
N GLY A 380 10.04 -3.17 13.92
CA GLY A 380 11.11 -3.50 12.99
C GLY A 380 10.90 -4.84 12.29
N THR A 381 9.65 -5.19 11.99
CA THR A 381 9.29 -6.46 11.35
C THR A 381 8.53 -6.28 10.04
N THR A 382 8.05 -5.07 9.75
CA THR A 382 7.27 -4.79 8.54
C THR A 382 8.13 -4.10 7.49
N ASP A 383 7.71 -4.20 6.22
CA ASP A 383 8.27 -3.44 5.10
C ASP A 383 7.66 -2.03 5.00
N ASN A 384 7.02 -1.53 6.07
CA ASN A 384 6.33 -0.25 6.10
C ASN A 384 7.30 0.91 6.29
N TYR A 385 7.10 2.03 5.59
CA TYR A 385 7.90 3.24 5.77
C TYR A 385 7.87 3.81 7.20
N MET A 386 6.78 3.60 7.93
CA MET A 386 6.61 4.07 9.30
C MET A 386 7.14 3.08 10.34
N ASP A 387 7.76 1.97 9.93
CA ASP A 387 8.43 1.06 10.85
C ASP A 387 9.93 1.41 10.96
N TYR A 388 10.62 0.84 11.93
CA TYR A 388 12.05 1.09 12.14
C TYR A 388 12.91 0.07 11.40
N GLU A 389 14.13 0.49 11.02
CA GLU A 389 15.14 -0.39 10.41
C GLU A 389 15.76 -1.39 11.41
N HIS A 390 15.34 -1.35 12.68
CA HIS A 390 15.83 -2.18 13.77
C HIS A 390 14.68 -2.65 14.65
N THR A 391 14.78 -3.90 15.11
CA THR A 391 13.81 -4.50 16.04
C THR A 391 13.95 -3.94 17.45
N GLY A 392 13.01 -4.29 18.33
CA GLY A 392 13.12 -4.02 19.77
C GLY A 392 14.39 -4.60 20.43
N TYR A 393 15.01 -5.60 19.81
CA TYR A 393 16.21 -6.29 20.27
C TYR A 393 17.50 -5.83 19.57
N SER A 394 17.45 -4.71 18.84
CA SER A 394 18.57 -4.14 18.08
C SER A 394 19.08 -5.02 16.93
N THR A 395 18.35 -6.06 16.54
CA THR A 395 18.60 -6.78 15.29
C THR A 395 18.07 -5.96 14.11
N GLY A 396 18.60 -6.18 12.89
CA GLY A 396 18.13 -5.47 11.70
C GLY A 396 16.71 -5.91 11.33
N ASN A 397 15.89 -4.97 10.89
CA ASN A 397 14.60 -5.29 10.26
C ASN A 397 14.87 -6.16 9.01
N PRO A 398 14.18 -7.30 8.83
CA PRO A 398 14.38 -8.20 7.68
C PRO A 398 14.11 -7.51 6.32
N HIS A 399 13.34 -6.43 6.32
CA HIS A 399 13.02 -5.62 5.15
C HIS A 399 13.89 -4.37 5.02
N LYS A 400 14.94 -4.20 5.82
CA LYS A 400 15.83 -3.03 5.75
C LYS A 400 16.34 -2.80 4.32
N GLY A 401 16.23 -1.57 3.84
CA GLY A 401 16.55 -1.19 2.45
C GLY A 401 15.47 -1.55 1.42
N LYS A 402 14.39 -2.22 1.83
CA LYS A 402 13.22 -2.57 1.02
C LYS A 402 11.89 -2.16 1.67
N MET A 403 11.94 -1.20 2.59
CA MET A 403 10.78 -0.70 3.33
C MET A 403 10.03 0.31 2.43
N PHE A 404 9.22 -0.21 1.53
CA PHE A 404 8.53 0.57 0.50
C PHE A 404 7.02 0.64 0.69
N SER A 405 6.45 0.07 1.76
CA SER A 405 4.99 -0.05 1.88
C SER A 405 4.37 1.04 2.74
N LEU A 406 3.12 1.34 2.44
CA LEU A 406 2.17 1.93 3.38
C LEU A 406 0.93 1.03 3.45
N PHE A 407 0.37 0.83 4.63
CA PHE A 407 -0.88 0.10 4.78
C PHE A 407 -2.05 0.92 4.25
N LYS A 408 -3.11 0.26 3.79
CA LYS A 408 -4.32 0.92 3.31
C LYS A 408 -4.97 1.80 4.38
N TRP A 409 -4.92 1.40 5.65
CA TRP A 409 -5.44 2.23 6.74
C TRP A 409 -4.61 3.51 6.94
N GLN A 410 -3.31 3.49 6.61
CA GLN A 410 -2.48 4.70 6.57
C GLN A 410 -2.87 5.59 5.39
N TRP A 411 -3.20 5.01 4.23
CA TRP A 411 -3.73 5.78 3.10
C TRP A 411 -5.00 6.52 3.52
N ASP A 412 -5.92 5.84 4.21
CA ASP A 412 -7.14 6.45 4.75
C ASP A 412 -6.84 7.58 5.73
N GLU A 413 -5.87 7.41 6.65
CA GLU A 413 -5.53 8.46 7.64
C GLU A 413 -4.96 9.72 6.98
N ILE A 414 -4.14 9.59 5.92
CA ILE A 414 -3.69 10.73 5.11
C ILE A 414 -4.90 11.47 4.51
N HIS A 415 -5.83 10.73 3.90
CA HIS A 415 -7.02 11.30 3.26
C HIS A 415 -8.01 11.91 4.25
N LYS A 416 -8.12 11.34 5.45
CA LYS A 416 -8.98 11.89 6.52
C LYS A 416 -8.45 13.21 7.05
N ASN A 417 -7.12 13.38 7.12
CA ASN A 417 -6.45 14.57 7.65
C ASN A 417 -7.04 15.04 9.00
N LYS A 418 -7.35 14.10 9.92
CA LYS A 418 -8.19 14.35 11.11
C LYS A 418 -7.68 15.49 12.00
N ASN A 419 -6.37 15.73 11.99
CA ASN A 419 -5.74 16.74 12.84
C ASN A 419 -5.58 18.10 12.16
N ASN A 420 -6.00 18.25 10.89
CA ASN A 420 -5.79 19.44 10.05
C ASN A 420 -4.35 20.00 10.16
N ILE A 421 -3.37 19.09 10.33
CA ILE A 421 -1.95 19.43 10.53
C ILE A 421 -1.42 20.16 9.29
N LEU A 422 -1.85 19.68 8.12
CA LEU A 422 -1.51 20.22 6.82
C LEU A 422 -2.79 20.58 6.07
N LYS A 423 -2.82 21.77 5.47
CA LYS A 423 -3.85 22.14 4.50
C LYS A 423 -3.42 21.63 3.14
N PHE A 424 -4.02 20.52 2.71
CA PHE A 424 -3.80 19.99 1.37
C PHE A 424 -4.30 20.96 0.30
N ASP A 425 -3.54 21.02 -0.78
CA ASP A 425 -4.02 21.61 -2.02
C ASP A 425 -4.76 20.55 -2.83
N TYR A 426 -5.84 20.97 -3.48
CA TYR A 426 -6.67 20.17 -4.38
C TYR A 426 -6.85 20.86 -5.74
N ASP A 427 -6.22 22.02 -5.95
CA ASP A 427 -6.21 22.74 -7.22
C ASP A 427 -4.82 22.57 -7.84
N ASP A 428 -4.71 21.70 -8.84
CA ASP A 428 -3.44 21.38 -9.50
C ASP A 428 -3.09 22.42 -10.58
N ASN A 429 -3.07 23.70 -10.20
CA ASN A 429 -2.63 24.78 -11.09
C ASN A 429 -1.10 24.81 -11.28
N TYR A 430 -0.37 23.99 -10.53
CA TYR A 430 1.08 23.84 -10.61
C TYR A 430 1.43 22.51 -11.28
N LYS A 431 1.67 22.56 -12.59
CA LYS A 431 2.33 21.46 -13.32
C LYS A 431 3.80 21.44 -12.91
N SER A 432 4.22 20.42 -12.18
CA SER A 432 5.63 20.25 -11.85
C SER A 432 6.45 20.04 -13.14
N PHE A 433 7.77 20.26 -13.07
CA PHE A 433 8.70 19.96 -14.16
C PHE A 433 8.54 18.53 -14.72
N TRP A 434 8.01 17.62 -13.90
CA TRP A 434 7.83 16.20 -14.18
C TRP A 434 6.41 15.84 -14.63
N ASP A 435 5.49 16.80 -14.76
CA ASP A 435 4.13 16.59 -15.26
C ASP A 435 4.01 16.96 -16.74
N ILE A 436 5.15 17.13 -17.41
CA ILE A 436 5.25 17.24 -18.85
C ILE A 436 5.39 15.82 -19.39
N PHE A 437 4.39 15.41 -20.18
CA PHE A 437 4.21 14.15 -20.93
C PHE A 437 3.47 13.02 -20.20
#